data_AF-A0A9P7ECK8-F1
#
_entry.id   AF-A0A9P7ECK8-F1
#
_cell.length_a   1.000
_cell.length_b   1.000
_cell.length_c   1.000
_cell.angle_alpha   90.00
_cell.angle_beta   90.00
_cell.angle_gamma   90.00
#
_symmetry.space_group_name_H-M   'P 1'
#
loop_
_entity.id
_entity.type
_entity.pdbx_description
1 polymer ?
#
loop_
_entity_poly.entity_id
_entity_poly.type
_entity_poly.pdbx_seq_one_letter_code
_entity_poly.pdbx_strand_id
1 'polypeptide(L)' 'CDCPNAMSPDIQMFRHGFFPTSFNKPKTLFTFRVLNNFLLDNLKCGTSAMNYYSKLW' A
#
# COMPACT_ATOMS: atom_id res chain seq x y z
N CYS A 1 8.71 -14.08 -8.23
CA CYS A 1 8.87 -15.53 -8.50
C CYS A 1 8.97 -15.73 -10.00
N ASP A 2 9.95 -16.51 -10.42
CA ASP A 2 10.18 -16.85 -11.84
C ASP A 2 9.74 -18.31 -12.13
N CYS A 3 8.78 -18.81 -11.35
CA CYS A 3 8.27 -20.17 -11.51
C CYS A 3 7.54 -20.33 -12.85
N PRO A 4 7.58 -21.51 -13.49
CA PRO A 4 6.67 -21.81 -14.59
C PRO A 4 5.22 -21.67 -14.09
N ASN A 5 4.39 -20.88 -14.78
CA ASN A 5 3.06 -20.36 -14.38
C ASN A 5 3.03 -19.22 -13.34
N ALA A 6 4.15 -18.56 -13.05
CA ALA A 6 4.09 -17.35 -12.25
C ALA A 6 3.30 -16.24 -12.99
N MET A 7 2.44 -15.53 -12.26
CA MET A 7 1.73 -14.34 -12.77
C MET A 7 2.73 -13.25 -13.19
N SER A 8 2.29 -12.24 -13.93
CA SER A 8 3.17 -11.12 -14.28
C SER A 8 3.80 -10.48 -13.03
N PRO A 9 5.05 -9.97 -13.11
CA PRO A 9 5.75 -9.40 -11.95
C PRO A 9 4.96 -8.29 -11.23
N ASP A 10 4.21 -7.49 -11.99
CA ASP A 10 3.28 -6.47 -11.48
C ASP A 10 2.15 -7.07 -10.64
N ILE A 11 1.49 -8.14 -11.09
CA ILE A 11 0.45 -8.84 -10.31
C ILE A 11 1.05 -9.52 -9.08
N GLN A 12 2.24 -10.11 -9.20
CA GLN A 12 2.94 -10.70 -8.06
C GLN A 12 3.25 -9.62 -7.00
N MET A 13 3.83 -8.49 -7.41
CA MET A 13 4.10 -7.37 -6.51
C MET A 13 2.82 -6.82 -5.90
N PHE A 14 1.72 -6.71 -6.67
CA PHE A 14 0.43 -6.28 -6.16
C PHE A 14 -0.11 -7.21 -5.06
N ARG A 15 -0.13 -8.52 -5.31
CA ARG A 15 -0.59 -9.51 -4.33
C ARG A 15 0.26 -9.58 -3.07
N HIS A 16 1.56 -9.37 -3.20
CA HIS A 16 2.48 -9.37 -2.06
C HIS A 16 2.59 -8.02 -1.35
N GLY A 17 1.81 -7.01 -1.78
CA GLY A 17 1.87 -5.67 -1.18
C GLY A 17 3.22 -4.98 -1.42
N PHE A 18 3.93 -5.36 -2.48
CA PHE A 18 5.16 -4.72 -2.95
C PHE A 18 4.93 -3.78 -4.14
N PHE A 19 3.68 -3.61 -4.58
CA PHE A 19 3.38 -2.70 -5.68
C PHE A 19 3.47 -1.24 -5.22
N PRO A 20 4.45 -0.47 -5.71
CA PRO A 20 4.59 0.91 -5.32
C PRO A 20 3.44 1.72 -5.93
N THR A 21 2.78 2.57 -5.13
CA THR A 21 1.77 3.52 -5.66
C THR A 21 2.40 4.56 -6.57
N SER A 22 3.71 4.73 -6.46
CA SER A 22 4.50 5.67 -7.25
C SER A 22 5.88 5.08 -7.49
N PHE A 23 6.30 5.05 -8.75
CA PHE A 23 7.67 4.70 -9.14
C PHE A 23 8.71 5.72 -8.63
N ASN A 24 8.28 6.94 -8.28
CA ASN A 24 9.17 7.99 -7.77
C ASN A 24 9.36 7.96 -6.25
N LYS A 25 8.43 7.35 -5.49
CA LYS A 25 8.48 7.31 -4.02
C LYS A 25 7.95 5.97 -3.49
N PRO A 26 8.79 4.92 -3.45
CA PRO A 26 8.38 3.57 -3.04
C PRO A 26 7.98 3.44 -1.56
N LYS A 27 8.15 4.47 -0.73
CA LYS A 27 7.74 4.46 0.70
C LYS A 27 6.22 4.56 0.90
N THR A 28 5.48 5.02 -0.10
CA THR A 28 4.01 4.96 -0.12
C THR A 28 3.60 3.73 -0.90
N LEU A 29 3.81 2.54 -0.33
CA LEU A 29 3.13 1.36 -0.84
C LEU A 29 1.66 1.45 -0.41
N PHE A 30 0.73 1.77 -1.32
CA PHE A 30 -0.69 1.44 -1.15
C PHE A 30 -0.79 -0.08 -1.16
N THR A 31 -0.45 -0.65 -0.03
CA THR A 31 -0.87 -1.98 0.34
C THR A 31 -2.28 -1.86 0.89
N PHE A 32 -3.08 -2.92 0.75
CA PHE A 32 -4.31 -3.06 1.54
C PHE A 32 -4.05 -2.86 3.04
N ARG A 33 -2.83 -3.12 3.52
CA ARG A 33 -2.41 -2.84 4.90
C ARG A 33 -2.41 -1.34 5.22
N VAL A 34 -1.88 -0.48 4.35
CA VAL A 34 -1.92 0.98 4.57
C VAL A 34 -3.36 1.50 4.51
N LEU A 35 -4.18 0.95 3.61
CA LEU A 35 -5.61 1.27 3.53
C LEU A 35 -6.36 0.82 4.80
N ASN A 36 -6.14 -0.41 5.26
CA ASN A 36 -6.76 -0.94 6.47
C ASN A 36 -6.34 -0.14 7.71
N ASN A 37 -5.07 0.25 7.81
CA ASN A 37 -4.59 1.11 8.87
C ASN A 37 -5.23 2.51 8.82
N PHE A 38 -5.38 3.09 7.62
CA PHE A 38 -6.10 4.36 7.45
C PHE A 38 -7.56 4.24 7.90
N LEU A 39 -8.26 3.19 7.48
CA LEU A 39 -9.66 2.95 7.86
C LEU A 39 -9.81 2.79 9.38
N LEU A 40 -8.86 2.10 10.02
CA LEU A 40 -8.82 1.98 11.48
C LEU A 40 -8.57 3.32 12.18
N ASP A 41 -7.62 4.13 11.71
CA ASP A 41 -7.30 5.46 12.24
C ASP A 41 -8.44 6.46 12.02
N ASN A 42 -9.15 6.34 10.89
CA ASN A 42 -10.32 7.13 10.58
C ASN A 42 -11.48 6.76 11.49
N LEU A 43 -11.76 5.46 11.66
CA LEU A 43 -12.83 4.98 12.54
C LEU A 43 -12.57 5.33 14.02
N LYS A 44 -11.33 5.23 14.49
CA LYS A 44 -10.99 5.48 15.90
C LYS A 44 -10.87 6.96 16.26
N CYS A 45 -10.32 7.78 15.38
CA CYS A 45 -9.91 9.15 15.71
C CYS A 45 -10.44 10.22 14.74
N GLY A 46 -11.25 9.84 13.74
CA GLY A 46 -11.68 10.78 12.70
C GLY A 46 -10.53 11.30 11.85
N THR A 47 -9.41 10.57 11.79
CA THR A 47 -8.21 11.02 11.07
C THR A 47 -8.54 11.24 9.59
N SER A 48 -8.28 12.45 9.08
CA SER A 48 -8.42 12.75 7.66
C SER A 48 -7.33 12.04 6.85
N ALA A 49 -7.61 11.77 5.57
CA ALA A 49 -6.64 11.14 4.67
C ALA A 49 -5.33 11.92 4.58
N MET A 50 -5.40 13.25 4.59
CA MET A 50 -4.21 14.12 4.54
C MET A 50 -3.38 14.01 5.82
N ASN A 51 -4.01 14.01 6.99
CA ASN A 51 -3.29 13.85 8.25
C ASN A 51 -2.65 12.47 8.37
N TYR A 52 -3.35 11.43 7.94
CA TYR A 52 -2.79 10.08 7.91
C TYR A 52 -1.61 9.98 6.94
N TYR A 53 -1.73 10.57 5.75
CA TYR A 53 -0.65 10.63 4.77
C TYR A 53 0.59 11.32 5.32
N SER A 54 0.43 12.44 6.04
CA SER A 54 1.53 13.15 6.69
C SER A 54 2.26 12.33 7.75
N LYS A 55 1.62 11.31 8.36
CA LYS A 55 2.27 10.40 9.33
C LYS A 55 3.16 9.34 8.66
N LEU A 56 2.99 9.10 7.35
CA LEU A 56 3.77 8.10 6.61
C LEU A 56 5.16 8.63 6.21
N TRP A 57 5.49 9.87 6.60
CA TRP A 57 6.67 10.64 6.24
C TRP A 57 7.29 11.23 7.51
#